data_AF-A0A2N1CYW2-F1
#
_entry.id   AF-A0A2N1CYW2-F1
#
_cell.length_a   1.000
_cell.length_b   1.000
_cell.length_c   1.000
_cell.angle_alpha   90.00
_cell.angle_beta   90.00
_cell.angle_gamma   90.00
#
_symmetry.space_group_name_H-M   'P 1'
#
loop_
_entity.id
_entity.type
_entity.pdbx_description
1 polymer ?
#
loop_
_entity_poly.entity_id
_entity_poly.type
_entity_poly.pdbx_seq_one_letter_code
_entity_poly.pdbx_strand_id
1 'polypeptide(L)'
;IVLAKTRWHLRKAVRTVNQHFHQLKVEQAPDKTFIGRIEKEFDFLGYRFGLPELGLAEKTITNAVNKVRQLYEQKLAAPKRAAMLDDYITRWLRWVNAGLDDKPINIVFCIEQRTSPLNPAASI
;
A
#
# COMPACT_ATOMS: atom_id res chain seq x y z
N ILE A 1 -15.21 7.46 0.94
CA ILE A 1 -15.83 6.13 1.15
C ILE A 1 -17.22 6.31 1.75
N VAL A 2 -18.19 5.45 1.41
CA VAL A 2 -19.52 5.41 2.05
C VAL A 2 -19.73 4.03 2.66
N LEU A 3 -19.85 3.96 3.98
CA LEU A 3 -20.18 2.73 4.71
C LEU A 3 -21.63 2.81 5.19
N ALA A 4 -22.35 1.69 5.12
CA ALA A 4 -23.75 1.63 5.53
C ALA A 4 -24.09 0.28 6.14
N LYS A 5 -24.93 0.29 7.19
CA LYS A 5 -25.35 -0.92 7.91
C LYS A 5 -26.15 -1.91 7.04
N THR A 6 -26.90 -1.39 6.06
CA THR A 6 -27.76 -2.22 5.20
C THR A 6 -27.64 -1.81 3.73
N ARG A 7 -27.95 -2.76 2.84
CA ARG A 7 -27.98 -2.53 1.39
C ARG A 7 -28.92 -1.37 1.00
N TRP A 8 -30.02 -1.19 1.72
CA TRP A 8 -30.98 -0.12 1.44
C TRP A 8 -30.42 1.27 1.71
N HIS A 9 -29.73 1.45 2.85
CA HIS A 9 -29.03 2.69 3.17
C HIS A 9 -27.95 2.99 2.13
N LEU A 10 -27.17 1.98 1.73
CA LEU A 10 -26.16 2.14 0.68
C LEU A 10 -26.77 2.58 -0.65
N ARG A 11 -27.87 1.94 -1.09
CA ARG A 11 -28.59 2.34 -2.31
C ARG A 11 -29.10 3.78 -2.25
N LYS A 12 -29.55 4.26 -1.09
CA LYS A 12 -29.96 5.66 -0.91
C LYS A 12 -28.77 6.59 -1.06
N ALA A 13 -27.65 6.31 -0.39
CA ALA A 13 -26.44 7.11 -0.49
C ALA A 13 -25.86 7.14 -1.91
N VAL A 14 -25.78 5.99 -2.60
CA VAL A 14 -25.32 5.91 -4.00
C VAL A 14 -26.19 6.76 -4.93
N ARG A 15 -27.52 6.76 -4.73
CA ARG A 15 -28.42 7.64 -5.50
C ARG A 15 -28.10 9.12 -5.29
N THR A 16 -27.94 9.55 -4.03
CA THR A 16 -27.60 10.94 -3.70
C THR A 16 -26.25 11.36 -4.29
N VAL A 17 -25.23 10.50 -4.17
CA VAL A 17 -23.90 10.76 -4.78
C VAL A 17 -24.02 10.90 -6.30
N ASN A 18 -24.74 10.00 -6.97
CA ASN A 18 -24.94 10.08 -8.42
C ASN A 18 -25.69 11.33 -8.88
N GLN A 19 -26.65 11.81 -8.09
CA GLN A 19 -27.34 13.08 -8.39
C GLN A 19 -26.37 14.26 -8.37
N HIS A 20 -25.49 14.33 -7.37
CA HIS A 20 -24.46 15.37 -7.31
C HIS A 20 -23.42 15.23 -8.42
N PHE A 21 -22.98 14.00 -8.74
CA PHE A 21 -22.06 13.75 -9.85
C PHE A 21 -22.63 14.23 -11.18
N HIS A 22 -23.91 13.94 -11.45
CA HIS A 22 -24.60 14.44 -12.63
C HIS A 22 -24.64 15.98 -12.67
N GLN A 23 -24.95 16.64 -11.56
CA GLN A 23 -24.92 18.12 -11.48
C GLN A 23 -23.53 18.69 -11.77
N LEU A 24 -22.48 18.02 -11.31
CA LEU A 24 -21.09 18.38 -11.50
C LEU A 24 -20.51 17.92 -12.86
N LYS A 25 -21.30 17.22 -13.69
CA LYS A 25 -20.88 16.63 -14.97
C LYS A 25 -19.68 15.69 -14.83
N VAL A 26 -19.63 14.92 -13.74
CA VAL A 26 -18.63 13.87 -13.50
C VAL A 26 -19.33 12.52 -13.39
N GLU A 27 -18.60 11.45 -13.70
CA GLU A 27 -19.11 10.08 -13.64
C GLU A 27 -18.21 9.21 -12.78
N GLN A 28 -18.77 8.12 -12.26
CA GLN A 28 -18.01 7.09 -11.57
C GLN A 28 -17.17 6.31 -12.58
N ALA A 29 -15.87 6.14 -12.29
CA ALA A 29 -15.02 5.26 -13.07
C ALA A 29 -15.42 3.79 -12.79
N PRO A 30 -15.89 3.03 -13.79
CA PRO A 30 -16.47 1.70 -13.58
C PRO A 30 -15.45 0.67 -13.06
N ASP A 31 -14.18 0.84 -13.43
CA ASP A 31 -13.04 0.02 -13.02
C ASP A 31 -12.54 0.35 -11.60
N LYS A 32 -12.82 1.55 -11.09
CA LYS A 32 -12.33 2.04 -9.78
C LYS A 32 -13.41 2.09 -8.71
N THR A 33 -14.65 1.79 -9.09
CA THR A 33 -15.80 1.89 -8.19
C THR A 33 -16.21 0.51 -7.72
N PHE A 34 -16.02 0.27 -6.42
CA PHE A 34 -16.56 -0.91 -5.76
C PHE A 34 -17.84 -0.56 -4.98
N ILE A 35 -18.94 -1.26 -5.27
CA ILE A 35 -20.19 -1.19 -4.52
C ILE A 35 -20.57 -2.61 -4.11
N GLY A 36 -20.33 -2.96 -2.85
CA GLY A 36 -20.56 -4.31 -2.37
C GLY A 36 -20.50 -4.39 -0.86
N ARG A 37 -20.53 -5.64 -0.37
CA ARG A 37 -20.33 -5.90 1.05
C ARG A 37 -18.83 -5.89 1.38
N ILE A 38 -18.50 -5.55 2.63
CA ILE A 38 -17.11 -5.48 3.10
C ILE A 38 -16.39 -6.83 3.09
N GLU A 39 -17.12 -7.95 3.15
CA GLU A 39 -16.53 -9.30 3.10
C GLU A 39 -15.89 -9.63 1.74
N LYS A 40 -16.18 -8.84 0.69
CA LYS A 40 -15.47 -8.95 -0.60
C LYS A 40 -14.16 -8.18 -0.65
N GLU A 41 -13.86 -7.46 0.43
CA GLU A 41 -12.72 -6.59 0.59
C GLU A 41 -12.66 -5.41 -0.39
N PHE A 42 -11.98 -4.35 -0.01
CA PHE A 42 -11.59 -3.27 -0.92
C PHE A 42 -10.41 -2.49 -0.34
N ASP A 43 -9.62 -1.88 -1.22
CA ASP A 43 -8.48 -1.05 -0.82
C ASP A 43 -8.90 0.42 -0.68
N PHE A 44 -8.49 1.06 0.42
CA PHE A 44 -8.66 2.50 0.62
C PHE A 44 -7.49 3.08 1.40
N LEU A 45 -6.89 4.16 0.87
CA LEU A 45 -5.71 4.84 1.43
C LEU A 45 -4.54 3.92 1.77
N GLY A 46 -4.36 2.85 0.99
CA GLY A 46 -3.26 1.90 1.17
C GLY A 46 -3.52 0.79 2.21
N TYR A 47 -4.70 0.77 2.82
CA TYR A 47 -5.19 -0.33 3.66
C TYR A 47 -6.21 -1.17 2.90
N ARG A 48 -6.30 -2.44 3.27
CA ARG A 48 -7.32 -3.39 2.79
C ARG A 48 -8.39 -3.52 3.86
N PHE A 49 -9.58 -3.04 3.56
CA PHE A 49 -10.75 -3.20 4.41
C PHE A 49 -11.39 -4.56 4.14
N GLY A 50 -11.57 -5.35 5.19
CA GLY A 50 -12.19 -6.68 5.14
C GLY A 50 -12.69 -7.08 6.53
N LEU A 51 -13.26 -8.27 6.64
CA LEU A 51 -13.53 -8.93 7.93
C LEU A 51 -12.61 -10.15 8.05
N PRO A 52 -12.10 -10.48 9.25
CA PRO A 52 -12.35 -9.82 10.54
C PRO A 52 -11.47 -8.58 10.83
N GLU A 53 -10.42 -8.34 10.05
CA GLU A 53 -9.39 -7.34 10.37
C GLU A 53 -9.08 -6.39 9.21
N LEU A 54 -8.56 -5.21 9.55
CA LEU A 54 -7.95 -4.27 8.62
C LEU A 54 -6.52 -4.73 8.30
N GLY A 55 -6.19 -4.79 7.01
CA GLY A 55 -4.86 -5.17 6.54
C GLY A 55 -4.19 -4.07 5.72
N LEU A 56 -3.00 -4.35 5.20
CA LEU A 56 -2.39 -3.54 4.16
C LEU A 56 -2.87 -3.98 2.77
N ALA A 57 -3.09 -3.01 1.90
CA ALA A 57 -3.33 -3.29 0.49
C ALA A 57 -2.09 -3.93 -0.14
N GLU A 58 -2.29 -4.93 -1.01
CA GLU A 58 -1.18 -5.62 -1.69
C GLU A 58 -0.31 -4.63 -2.48
N LYS A 59 -0.97 -3.68 -3.16
CA LYS A 59 -0.29 -2.61 -3.89
C LYS A 59 0.61 -1.74 -3.01
N THR A 60 0.22 -1.51 -1.75
CA THR A 60 1.03 -0.76 -0.78
C THR A 60 2.32 -1.51 -0.45
N ILE A 61 2.22 -2.82 -0.22
CA ILE A 61 3.37 -3.69 0.05
C ILE A 61 4.31 -3.71 -1.17
N THR A 62 3.77 -3.98 -2.35
CA THR A 62 4.55 -4.03 -3.60
C THR A 62 5.28 -2.72 -3.88
N ASN A 63 4.61 -1.57 -3.69
CA ASN A 63 5.23 -0.27 -3.86
C ASN A 63 6.36 -0.03 -2.84
N ALA A 64 6.16 -0.43 -1.58
CA ALA A 64 7.17 -0.31 -0.53
C ALA A 64 8.40 -1.17 -0.83
N VAL A 65 8.20 -2.44 -1.22
CA VAL A 65 9.29 -3.36 -1.62
C VAL A 65 10.09 -2.78 -2.78
N ASN A 66 9.41 -2.31 -3.84
CA ASN A 66 10.07 -1.69 -4.99
C ASN A 66 10.87 -0.44 -4.59
N LYS A 67 10.32 0.37 -3.69
CA LYS A 67 11.00 1.58 -3.22
C LYS A 67 12.22 1.27 -2.36
N VAL A 68 12.11 0.32 -1.44
CA VAL A 68 13.22 -0.17 -0.61
C VAL A 68 14.35 -0.72 -1.49
N ARG A 69 14.02 -1.54 -2.49
CA ARG A 69 14.99 -2.06 -3.46
C ARG A 69 15.72 -0.93 -4.20
N GLN A 70 14.98 0.04 -4.71
CA GLN A 70 15.56 1.20 -5.41
C GLN A 70 16.51 1.99 -4.49
N LEU A 71 16.11 2.27 -3.26
CA LEU A 71 16.92 3.02 -2.29
C LEU A 71 18.17 2.23 -1.87
N TYR A 72 18.06 0.91 -1.76
CA TYR A 72 19.19 0.04 -1.48
C TYR A 72 20.22 0.06 -2.62
N GLU A 73 19.79 -0.08 -3.87
CA GLU A 73 20.67 0.03 -5.04
C GLU A 73 21.37 1.40 -5.10
N GLN A 74 20.64 2.47 -4.78
CA GLN A 74 21.20 3.83 -4.68
C GLN A 74 22.20 4.01 -3.52
N LYS A 75 21.97 3.33 -2.39
CA LYS A 75 22.90 3.30 -1.25
C LYS A 75 24.21 2.63 -1.62
N LEU A 76 24.16 1.53 -2.39
CA LEU A 76 25.37 0.86 -2.91
C LEU A 76 26.17 1.78 -3.84
N ALA A 77 25.50 2.54 -4.70
CA ALA A 77 26.15 3.49 -5.61
C ALA A 77 26.70 4.74 -4.91
N ALA A 78 26.08 5.17 -3.80
CA ALA A 78 26.49 6.36 -3.07
C ALA A 78 26.19 6.22 -1.56
N PRO A 79 27.19 5.85 -0.73
CA PRO A 79 27.00 5.59 0.71
C PRO A 79 26.41 6.75 1.51
N LYS A 80 26.62 8.00 1.07
CA LYS A 80 25.99 9.20 1.66
C LYS A 80 24.45 9.18 1.61
N ARG A 81 23.84 8.30 0.79
CA ARG A 81 22.39 8.11 0.70
C ARG A 81 21.85 7.02 1.65
N ALA A 82 22.70 6.41 2.47
CA ALA A 82 22.29 5.38 3.43
C ALA A 82 21.16 5.87 4.36
N ALA A 83 21.26 7.11 4.85
CA ALA A 83 20.24 7.71 5.71
C ALA A 83 18.85 7.79 5.05
N MET A 84 18.77 7.88 3.71
CA MET A 84 17.48 7.97 3.00
C MET A 84 16.70 6.65 3.04
N LEU A 85 17.40 5.51 3.06
CA LEU A 85 16.77 4.19 3.17
C LEU A 85 16.17 3.99 4.56
N ASP A 86 16.94 4.27 5.60
CA ASP A 86 16.53 4.08 6.99
C ASP A 86 15.41 5.05 7.39
N ASP A 87 15.48 6.32 6.93
CA ASP A 87 14.41 7.30 7.09
C ASP A 87 13.12 6.85 6.41
N TYR A 88 13.22 6.33 5.18
CA TYR A 88 12.05 5.87 4.43
C TYR A 88 11.36 4.71 5.16
N ILE A 89 12.13 3.69 5.55
CA ILE A 89 11.61 2.52 6.27
C ILE A 89 10.93 2.97 7.57
N THR A 90 11.59 3.83 8.34
CA THR A 90 11.07 4.34 9.62
C THR A 90 9.74 5.09 9.44
N ARG A 91 9.66 5.99 8.46
CA ARG A 91 8.44 6.77 8.17
C ARG A 91 7.32 5.88 7.65
N TRP A 92 7.66 4.90 6.81
CA TRP A 92 6.68 3.97 6.26
C TRP A 92 6.11 3.05 7.35
N LEU A 93 6.95 2.47 8.21
CA LEU A 93 6.49 1.66 9.35
C LEU A 93 5.63 2.46 10.32
N ARG A 94 6.02 3.71 10.62
CA ARG A 94 5.19 4.61 11.45
C ARG A 94 3.82 4.83 10.83
N TRP A 95 3.76 5.09 9.53
CA TRP A 95 2.50 5.27 8.82
C TRP A 95 1.65 3.99 8.81
N VAL A 96 2.25 2.83 8.54
CA VAL A 96 1.57 1.52 8.59
C VAL A 96 0.92 1.31 9.95
N ASN A 97 1.71 1.42 11.02
CA ASN A 97 1.24 1.16 12.38
C ASN A 97 0.20 2.18 12.86
N ALA A 98 0.26 3.43 12.39
CA ALA A 98 -0.72 4.45 12.76
C ALA A 98 -2.15 4.14 12.28
N GLY A 99 -2.31 3.30 11.25
CA GLY A 99 -3.63 2.91 10.74
C GLY A 99 -4.09 1.51 11.14
N LEU A 100 -3.25 0.73 11.83
CA LEU A 100 -3.55 -0.64 12.26
C LEU A 100 -3.53 -0.65 13.78
N ASP A 101 -4.70 -0.47 14.40
CA ASP A 101 -4.92 -0.34 15.86
C ASP A 101 -3.96 -1.21 16.69
N ASP A 102 -2.84 -0.61 17.13
CA ASP A 102 -1.74 -1.10 17.97
C ASP A 102 -1.32 -2.59 17.83
N LYS A 103 -1.74 -3.28 16.76
CA LYS A 103 -1.28 -4.63 16.42
C LYS A 103 -0.02 -4.47 15.58
N PRO A 104 1.17 -4.69 16.14
CA PRO A 104 2.40 -4.56 15.37
C PRO A 104 2.39 -5.58 14.24
N ILE A 105 2.32 -5.12 13.00
CA ILE A 105 2.59 -5.96 11.85
C ILE A 105 4.10 -6.03 11.70
N ASN A 106 4.66 -7.23 11.84
CA ASN A 106 6.07 -7.46 11.57
C ASN A 106 6.27 -7.56 10.06
N ILE A 107 6.85 -6.51 9.47
CA ILE A 107 7.16 -6.46 8.04
C ILE A 107 8.67 -6.52 7.89
N VAL A 108 9.15 -7.66 7.41
CA VAL A 108 10.57 -7.87 7.10
C VAL A 108 10.78 -7.62 5.62
N PHE A 109 11.60 -6.62 5.29
CA PHE A 109 12.07 -6.42 3.92
C PHE A 109 13.25 -7.37 3.65
N CYS A 110 13.00 -8.51 3.00
CA CYS A 110 14.07 -9.38 2.50
C CYS A 110 14.69 -8.74 1.24
N ILE A 111 15.88 -8.18 1.38
CA ILE A 111 16.68 -7.70 0.25
C ILE A 111 17.67 -8.82 -0.09
N GLU A 112 17.37 -9.61 -1.12
CA GLU A 112 18.33 -10.61 -1.62
C GLU A 112 19.62 -9.92 -2.06
N GLN A 113 20.72 -10.25 -1.41
CA GLN A 113 22.03 -9.82 -1.87
C GLN A 113 22.38 -10.64 -3.12
N ARG A 114 22.47 -9.99 -4.29
CA ARG A 114 23.26 -10.56 -5.39
C ARG A 114 24.73 -10.53 -4.93
N THR A 115 25.19 -11.59 -4.29
CA THR A 115 26.62 -11.88 -4.24
C THR A 115 27.06 -12.14 -5.68
N SER A 116 27.67 -11.14 -6.32
CA SER A 116 28.50 -11.39 -7.49
C SER A 116 29.56 -12.44 -7.11
N PRO A 117 29.72 -13.54 -7.87
CA PRO A 117 30.85 -14.42 -7.64
C PRO A 117 32.12 -13.62 -7.92
N LEU A 118 32.93 -13.44 -6.88
CA LEU A 118 34.32 -13.01 -7.04
C LEU A 118 35.00 -14.02 -7.97
N ASN A 119 35.43 -13.52 -9.12
CA ASN A 119 36.21 -14.21 -10.13
C ASN A 119 37.52 -14.74 -9.51
N PRO A 120 37.78 -16.06 -9.45
CA PRO A 120 39.09 -16.58 -9.06
C PRO A 120 40.01 -16.51 -10.28
N ALA A 121 40.50 -15.32 -10.61
CA ALA A 121 41.52 -15.12 -11.62
C ALA A 121 42.56 -14.13 -11.11
N ALA A 122 43.35 -14.57 -10.14
CA ALA A 122 44.67 -14.02 -9.85
C ALA A 122 45.41 -14.93 -8.85
N SER A 123 46.14 -15.91 -9.37
CA SER A 123 47.44 -16.30 -8.80
C SER A 123 48.25 -16.91 -9.93
N ILE A 124 49.39 -16.26 -10.18
CA ILE A 124 50.47 -16.64 -11.07
C ILE A 124 51.07 -17.96 -10.58
#